data_AF-U3U0I2-F1
#
_entry.id   AF-U3U0I2-F1
#
_cell.length_a   1.000
_cell.length_b   1.000
_cell.length_c   1.000
_cell.angle_alpha   90.00
_cell.angle_beta   90.00
_cell.angle_gamma   90.00
#
_symmetry.space_group_name_H-M   'P 1'
#
loop_
_entity.id
_entity.type
_entity.pdbx_description
1 polymer ?
#
loop_
_entity_poly.entity_id
_entity_poly.type
_entity_poly.pdbx_seq_one_letter_code
_entity_poly.pdbx_strand_id
1 'polypeptide(L)'
;MISGNQFGRDVAKLFQRLRAPFSAGKVAGVVDTLKLMLPQQAAPQRQLIGFRNGVLDTRTGTFSPHRRENWLRTVSDVDYTRPVAGETLERHAPHFWQWLDRAAGRCAEKRDIIVAALFMVLANRYDWQLFLEVTGPGGSGKSIMAEIATMLVGPDNAVSATIETLESSRERASVIDYSLIRLPDQEKWSGDGAGIKAITGGDAVSVDPKYKDAYLTHIPAVILAVNKITRCASPTAAGRLAPAGYPALPENHPGRRARPAAEGEDTGGAGRYCPPADAAVQPAAGRPRAASVAAELRGGDAHQARRRSDGGLLRLPVCDR
;
A
#
# COMPACT_ATOMS: atom_id res chain seq x y z
N MET A 1 18.71 -19.66 2.63
CA MET A 1 19.17 -19.23 3.98
C MET A 1 19.89 -20.41 4.64
N ILE A 2 21.07 -20.19 5.21
CA ILE A 2 21.76 -21.21 6.02
C ILE A 2 21.13 -21.14 7.42
N SER A 3 20.59 -22.25 7.95
CA SER A 3 20.08 -22.25 9.33
C SER A 3 21.23 -22.06 10.32
N GLY A 4 20.99 -21.44 11.48
CA GLY A 4 22.04 -21.22 12.49
C GLY A 4 22.79 -22.51 12.88
N ASN A 5 22.08 -23.64 12.88
CA ASN A 5 22.66 -24.96 13.14
C ASN A 5 23.57 -25.43 12.00
N GLN A 6 23.25 -25.10 10.75
CA GLN A 6 24.09 -25.45 9.61
C GLN A 6 25.39 -24.62 9.59
N PHE A 7 25.31 -23.34 9.95
CA PHE A 7 26.49 -22.48 10.06
C PHE A 7 27.44 -22.95 11.17
N GLY A 8 26.91 -23.32 12.35
CA GLY A 8 27.71 -23.89 13.43
C GLY A 8 28.44 -25.18 13.02
N ARG A 9 27.80 -26.03 12.19
CA ARG A 9 28.45 -27.22 11.61
C ARG A 9 29.60 -26.85 10.66
N ASP A 10 29.45 -25.79 9.88
CA ASP A 10 30.50 -25.35 8.94
C ASP A 10 31.69 -24.72 9.67
N VAL A 11 31.44 -23.99 10.77
CA VAL A 11 32.50 -23.54 11.69
C VAL A 11 33.22 -24.74 12.32
N ALA A 12 32.51 -25.77 12.75
CA ALA A 12 33.12 -27.00 13.27
C ALA A 12 33.99 -27.71 12.19
N LYS A 13 33.52 -27.79 10.94
CA LYS A 13 34.32 -28.33 9.81
C LYS A 13 35.59 -27.50 9.57
N LEU A 14 35.52 -26.17 9.74
CA LEU A 14 36.70 -25.31 9.62
C LEU A 14 37.75 -25.65 10.69
N PHE A 15 37.33 -25.79 11.95
CA PHE A 15 38.24 -26.22 13.02
C PHE A 15 38.86 -27.59 12.74
N GLN A 16 38.08 -28.54 12.21
CA GLN A 16 38.58 -29.86 11.82
C GLN A 16 39.63 -29.78 10.71
N ARG A 17 39.39 -28.96 9.66
CA ARG A 17 40.37 -28.75 8.57
C ARG A 17 41.66 -28.12 9.06
N LEU A 18 41.57 -27.19 10.01
CA LEU A 18 42.70 -26.53 10.63
C LEU A 18 43.41 -27.40 11.69
N ARG A 19 42.93 -28.64 11.92
CA ARG A 19 43.39 -29.54 12.99
C ARG A 19 43.42 -28.86 14.37
N ALA A 20 42.48 -27.93 14.59
CA ALA A 20 42.39 -27.15 15.82
C ALA A 20 41.30 -27.71 16.74
N PRO A 21 41.53 -27.75 18.07
CA PRO A 21 40.55 -28.25 19.02
C PRO A 21 39.38 -27.25 19.17
N PHE A 22 38.15 -27.75 19.01
CA PHE A 22 36.92 -26.96 19.15
C PHE A 22 36.00 -27.55 20.23
N SER A 23 35.13 -26.69 20.76
CA SER A 23 34.07 -27.05 21.71
C SER A 23 32.80 -26.31 21.32
N ALA A 24 31.65 -26.73 21.86
CA ALA A 24 30.39 -26.02 21.65
C ALA A 24 30.50 -24.53 22.01
N GLY A 25 31.18 -24.22 23.13
CA GLY A 25 31.44 -22.84 23.55
C GLY A 25 32.33 -22.05 22.59
N LYS A 26 33.38 -22.66 22.02
CA LYS A 26 34.23 -21.99 21.02
C LYS A 26 33.49 -21.74 19.71
N VAL A 27 32.68 -22.70 19.26
CA VAL A 27 31.86 -22.54 18.05
C VAL A 27 30.82 -21.44 18.26
N ALA A 28 30.11 -21.46 19.39
CA ALA A 28 29.17 -20.40 19.75
C ALA A 28 29.85 -19.03 19.83
N GLY A 29 30.99 -18.93 20.52
CA GLY A 29 31.77 -17.70 20.62
C GLY A 29 32.23 -17.15 19.27
N VAL A 30 32.67 -18.01 18.34
CA VAL A 30 33.00 -17.60 16.97
C VAL A 30 31.76 -17.11 16.23
N VAL A 31 30.65 -17.84 16.31
CA VAL A 31 29.38 -17.45 15.68
C VAL A 31 28.91 -16.10 16.22
N ASP A 32 28.94 -15.90 17.53
CA ASP A 32 28.53 -14.66 18.17
C ASP A 32 29.47 -13.50 17.86
N THR A 33 30.79 -13.76 17.80
CA THR A 33 31.77 -12.75 17.34
C THR A 33 31.52 -12.35 15.89
N LEU A 34 31.24 -13.32 15.02
CA LEU A 34 30.93 -13.05 13.61
C LEU A 34 29.63 -12.26 13.46
N LYS A 35 28.60 -12.52 14.29
CA LYS A 35 27.39 -11.70 14.32
C LYS A 35 27.70 -10.22 14.61
N LEU A 36 28.69 -9.93 15.47
CA LEU A 36 29.12 -8.56 15.76
C LEU A 36 29.83 -7.90 14.57
N MET A 37 30.49 -8.68 13.72
CA MET A 37 31.16 -8.19 12.51
C MET A 37 30.20 -7.97 11.34
N LEU A 38 29.02 -8.60 11.37
CA LEU A 38 28.02 -8.41 10.33
C LEU A 38 27.35 -7.04 10.49
N PRO A 39 27.17 -6.28 9.40
CA PRO A 39 26.42 -5.03 9.46
C PRO A 39 24.99 -5.34 9.93
N GLN A 40 24.51 -4.59 10.92
CA GLN A 40 23.15 -4.74 11.42
C GLN A 40 22.17 -4.47 10.29
N GLN A 41 21.37 -5.49 9.93
CA GLN A 41 20.32 -5.33 8.93
C GLN A 41 19.28 -4.34 9.47
N ALA A 42 19.01 -3.28 8.71
CA ALA A 42 17.90 -2.40 9.04
C ALA A 42 16.57 -3.04 8.59
N ALA A 43 15.46 -2.49 9.09
CA ALA A 43 14.14 -2.87 8.60
C ALA A 43 14.03 -2.55 7.10
N PRO A 44 13.49 -3.47 6.26
CA PRO A 44 13.23 -3.18 4.86
C PRO A 44 12.36 -1.93 4.73
N GLN A 45 12.74 -1.04 3.81
CA GLN A 45 11.96 0.16 3.53
C GLN A 45 10.70 -0.21 2.77
N ARG A 46 9.54 -0.19 3.44
CA ARG A 46 8.28 -0.71 2.87
C ARG A 46 7.73 0.10 1.69
N GLN A 47 8.17 1.34 1.52
CA GLN A 47 7.84 2.15 0.35
C GLN A 47 8.57 1.70 -0.93
N LEU A 48 9.59 0.85 -0.80
CA LEU A 48 10.39 0.36 -1.92
C LEU A 48 9.80 -0.94 -2.46
N ILE A 49 9.53 -0.97 -3.76
CA ILE A 49 9.14 -2.18 -4.47
C ILE A 49 10.34 -2.68 -5.27
N GLY A 50 10.81 -3.88 -4.94
CA GLY A 50 11.85 -4.56 -5.72
C GLY A 50 11.27 -5.18 -6.97
N PHE A 51 11.77 -4.79 -8.14
CA PHE A 51 11.57 -5.42 -9.44
C PHE A 51 12.84 -6.13 -9.88
N ARG A 52 12.76 -7.03 -10.86
CA ARG A 52 13.93 -7.78 -11.35
C ARG A 52 15.06 -6.88 -11.86
N ASN A 53 14.72 -5.72 -12.42
CA ASN A 53 15.66 -4.76 -12.99
C ASN A 53 15.96 -3.54 -12.10
N GLY A 54 15.49 -3.50 -10.85
CA GLY A 54 15.75 -2.39 -9.95
C GLY A 54 14.69 -2.20 -8.85
N VAL A 55 14.61 -0.99 -8.31
CA VAL A 55 13.77 -0.66 -7.16
C VAL A 55 13.00 0.62 -7.44
N LEU A 56 11.68 0.56 -7.28
CA LEU A 56 10.78 1.70 -7.35
C LEU A 56 10.50 2.24 -5.95
N ASP A 57 10.74 3.52 -5.72
CA ASP A 57 10.24 4.24 -4.55
C ASP A 57 8.83 4.77 -4.83
N THR A 58 7.83 4.19 -4.15
CA THR A 58 6.42 4.56 -4.35
C THR A 58 6.07 5.95 -3.85
N ARG A 59 6.89 6.56 -2.98
CA ARG A 59 6.66 7.91 -2.47
C ARG A 59 7.14 8.98 -3.46
N THR A 60 8.27 8.74 -4.10
CA THR A 60 8.88 9.71 -5.03
C THR A 60 8.61 9.39 -6.50
N GLY A 61 8.16 8.16 -6.80
CA GLY A 61 8.03 7.65 -8.17
C GLY A 61 9.38 7.38 -8.84
N THR A 62 10.49 7.38 -8.10
CA THR A 62 11.83 7.23 -8.67
C THR A 62 12.21 5.76 -8.78
N PHE A 63 12.65 5.36 -9.97
CA PHE A 63 13.22 4.04 -10.22
C PHE A 63 14.75 4.08 -10.20
N SER A 64 15.37 3.19 -9.43
CA SER A 64 16.83 3.14 -9.22
C SER A 64 17.37 1.71 -9.24
N PRO A 65 18.68 1.50 -9.49
CA PRO A 65 19.28 0.17 -9.38
C PRO A 65 19.20 -0.40 -7.96
N HIS A 66 19.30 -1.72 -7.82
CA HIS A 66 19.35 -2.35 -6.51
C HIS A 66 20.53 -1.83 -5.66
N ARG A 67 20.23 -1.60 -4.39
CA ARG A 67 21.20 -1.17 -3.37
C ARG A 67 21.03 -2.06 -2.14
N ARG A 68 22.13 -2.51 -1.54
CA ARG A 68 22.08 -3.40 -0.37
C ARG A 68 21.48 -2.70 0.84
N GLU A 69 21.66 -1.39 0.90
CA GLU A 69 21.17 -0.47 1.92
C GLU A 69 19.64 -0.37 1.95
N ASN A 70 18.96 -0.84 0.89
CA ASN A 70 17.49 -0.89 0.84
C ASN A 70 16.91 -2.06 1.64
N TRP A 71 17.74 -3.04 2.01
CA TRP A 71 17.38 -4.22 2.81
C TRP A 71 16.15 -5.00 2.31
N LEU A 72 15.88 -4.95 1.00
CA LEU A 72 14.81 -5.71 0.38
C LEU A 72 15.09 -7.22 0.56
N ARG A 73 14.15 -7.92 1.19
CA ARG A 73 14.24 -9.37 1.41
C ARG A 73 13.75 -10.16 0.19
N THR A 74 12.85 -9.55 -0.57
CA THR A 74 12.16 -10.15 -1.71
C THR A 74 12.15 -9.15 -2.87
N VAL A 75 12.16 -9.69 -4.10
CA VAL A 75 12.12 -8.93 -5.34
C VAL A 75 11.10 -9.62 -6.26
N SER A 76 10.25 -8.84 -6.91
CA SER A 76 9.32 -9.34 -7.92
C SER A 76 10.09 -9.77 -9.17
N ASP A 77 9.70 -10.89 -9.78
CA ASP A 77 10.33 -11.41 -11.01
C ASP A 77 9.91 -10.64 -12.28
N VAL A 78 9.16 -9.55 -12.11
CA VAL A 78 8.70 -8.67 -13.18
C VAL A 78 9.70 -7.52 -13.37
N ASP A 79 9.95 -7.13 -14.62
CA ASP A 79 10.70 -5.92 -14.93
C ASP A 79 9.82 -4.68 -14.81
N TYR A 80 10.33 -3.64 -14.16
CA TYR A 80 9.73 -2.33 -14.20
C TYR A 80 9.98 -1.70 -15.58
N THR A 81 8.90 -1.29 -16.23
CA THR A 81 8.94 -0.48 -17.46
C THR A 81 8.52 0.95 -17.12
N ARG A 82 9.22 1.94 -17.71
CA ARG A 82 8.83 3.33 -17.53
C ARG A 82 7.53 3.60 -18.31
N PRO A 83 6.63 4.44 -17.78
CA PRO A 83 5.41 4.81 -18.49
C PRO A 83 5.70 5.34 -19.89
N VAL A 84 5.03 4.79 -20.90
CA VAL A 84 5.13 5.23 -22.29
C VAL A 84 4.04 6.28 -22.57
N ALA A 85 4.31 7.25 -23.44
CA ALA A 85 3.32 8.24 -23.82
C ALA A 85 2.08 7.58 -24.44
N GLY A 86 0.90 7.84 -23.87
CA GLY A 86 -0.36 7.22 -24.30
C GLY A 86 -0.57 5.80 -23.76
N GLU A 87 0.23 5.36 -22.79
CA GLU A 87 0.01 4.12 -22.07
C GLU A 87 -1.28 4.20 -21.25
N THR A 88 -2.15 3.22 -21.47
CA THR A 88 -3.42 3.06 -20.77
C THR A 88 -3.64 1.61 -20.42
N LEU A 89 -4.30 1.35 -19.29
CA LEU A 89 -4.67 -0.01 -18.87
C LEU A 89 -5.49 -0.74 -19.93
N GLU A 90 -6.40 -0.04 -20.61
CA GLU A 90 -7.24 -0.61 -21.68
C GLU A 90 -6.42 -1.17 -22.83
N ARG A 91 -5.35 -0.49 -23.25
CA ARG A 91 -4.53 -0.90 -24.39
C ARG A 91 -3.39 -1.84 -24.00
N HIS A 92 -2.77 -1.60 -22.84
CA HIS A 92 -1.53 -2.27 -22.45
C HIS A 92 -1.75 -3.41 -21.44
N ALA A 93 -2.94 -3.48 -20.84
CA ALA A 93 -3.35 -4.59 -19.98
C ALA A 93 -4.81 -4.99 -20.29
N PRO A 94 -5.14 -5.40 -21.54
CA PRO A 94 -6.52 -5.57 -21.98
C PRO A 94 -7.30 -6.62 -21.17
N HIS A 95 -6.65 -7.70 -20.73
CA HIS A 95 -7.29 -8.71 -19.88
C HIS A 95 -7.60 -8.19 -18.47
N PHE A 96 -6.67 -7.43 -17.89
CA PHE A 96 -6.90 -6.77 -16.61
C PHE A 96 -8.01 -5.73 -16.72
N TRP A 97 -8.01 -4.94 -17.79
CA TRP A 97 -9.06 -3.95 -18.06
C TRP A 97 -10.44 -4.58 -18.22
N GLN A 98 -10.56 -5.66 -18.99
CA GLN A 98 -11.83 -6.38 -19.15
C GLN A 98 -12.36 -6.92 -17.81
N TRP A 99 -11.46 -7.48 -16.99
CA TRP A 99 -11.82 -7.91 -15.65
C TRP A 99 -12.24 -6.73 -14.76
N LEU A 100 -11.48 -5.63 -14.76
CA LEU A 100 -11.72 -4.45 -13.95
C LEU A 100 -13.05 -3.77 -14.31
N ASP A 101 -13.31 -3.57 -15.60
CA ASP A 101 -14.56 -2.97 -16.10
C ASP A 101 -15.77 -3.85 -15.76
N ARG A 102 -15.62 -5.17 -15.87
CA ARG A 102 -16.65 -6.12 -15.43
C ARG A 102 -16.87 -6.09 -13.92
N ALA A 103 -15.80 -6.17 -13.13
CA ALA A 103 -15.84 -6.15 -11.67
C ALA A 103 -16.51 -4.87 -11.14
N ALA A 104 -16.28 -3.75 -11.80
CA ALA A 104 -16.87 -2.45 -11.51
C ALA A 104 -18.30 -2.26 -12.06
N GLY A 105 -18.84 -3.22 -12.82
CA GLY A 105 -20.14 -3.08 -13.49
C GLY A 105 -20.17 -1.90 -14.47
N ARG A 106 -19.06 -1.68 -15.19
CA ARG A 106 -18.84 -0.60 -16.15
C ARG A 106 -18.89 0.82 -15.58
N CYS A 107 -18.93 0.95 -14.26
CA CYS A 107 -18.92 2.24 -13.57
C CYS A 107 -17.48 2.76 -13.42
N ALA A 108 -17.19 3.95 -13.97
CA ALA A 108 -15.86 4.56 -13.90
C ALA A 108 -15.40 4.79 -12.45
N GLU A 109 -16.28 5.35 -11.60
CA GLU A 109 -15.96 5.60 -10.19
C GLU A 109 -15.59 4.31 -9.44
N LYS A 110 -16.33 3.21 -9.67
CA LYS A 110 -16.00 1.92 -9.06
C LYS A 110 -14.67 1.36 -9.56
N ARG A 111 -14.32 1.57 -10.84
CA ARG A 111 -13.00 1.19 -11.38
C ARG A 111 -11.90 1.92 -10.62
N ASP A 112 -12.04 3.23 -10.45
CA ASP A 112 -11.05 4.05 -9.74
C ASP A 112 -10.88 3.61 -8.28
N ILE A 113 -11.96 3.22 -7.60
CA ILE A 113 -11.90 2.70 -6.23
C ILE A 113 -11.18 1.33 -6.19
N ILE A 114 -11.45 0.43 -7.14
CA ILE A 114 -10.73 -0.86 -7.21
C ILE A 114 -9.24 -0.63 -7.48
N VAL A 115 -8.89 0.28 -8.39
CA VAL A 115 -7.50 0.67 -8.65
C VAL A 115 -6.86 1.31 -7.40
N ALA A 116 -7.60 2.15 -6.67
CA ALA A 116 -7.17 2.72 -5.39
C ALA A 116 -6.77 1.63 -4.39
N ALA A 117 -7.62 0.61 -4.26
CA ALA A 117 -7.42 -0.49 -3.34
C ALA A 117 -6.21 -1.35 -3.74
N LEU A 118 -6.03 -1.60 -5.04
CA LEU A 118 -4.85 -2.30 -5.54
C LEU A 118 -3.57 -1.48 -5.35
N PHE A 119 -3.64 -0.16 -5.52
CA PHE A 119 -2.53 0.74 -5.23
C PHE A 119 -2.17 0.74 -3.73
N MET A 120 -3.18 0.77 -2.86
CA MET A 120 -2.99 0.68 -1.41
C MET A 120 -2.21 -0.59 -1.04
N VAL A 121 -2.57 -1.72 -1.65
CA VAL A 121 -1.88 -3.01 -1.48
C VAL A 121 -0.45 -2.95 -2.04
N LEU A 122 -0.28 -2.50 -3.29
CA LEU A 122 1.01 -2.45 -3.99
C LEU A 122 2.03 -1.56 -3.25
N ALA A 123 1.61 -0.37 -2.80
CA ALA A 123 2.46 0.59 -2.13
C ALA A 123 2.49 0.41 -0.59
N ASN A 124 1.90 -0.68 -0.08
CA ASN A 124 1.74 -0.98 1.34
C ASN A 124 1.29 0.24 2.17
N ARG A 125 0.21 0.93 1.74
CA ARG A 125 -0.35 2.11 2.41
C ARG A 125 -1.21 1.74 3.62
N TYR A 126 -0.61 1.06 4.59
CA TYR A 126 -1.23 0.76 5.88
C TYR A 126 -1.54 2.04 6.69
N ASP A 127 -0.81 3.13 6.42
CA ASP A 127 -0.95 4.45 7.05
C ASP A 127 -2.27 5.16 6.72
N TRP A 128 -3.01 4.70 5.71
CA TRP A 128 -4.35 5.23 5.40
C TRP A 128 -5.39 4.88 6.46
N GLN A 129 -5.07 3.98 7.38
CA GLN A 129 -5.97 3.52 8.43
C GLN A 129 -7.28 2.94 7.88
N LEU A 130 -7.18 2.21 6.77
CA LEU A 130 -8.31 1.51 6.15
C LEU A 130 -8.03 0.00 6.11
N PHE A 131 -9.11 -0.79 6.08
CA PHE A 131 -9.05 -2.15 5.54
C PHE A 131 -10.02 -2.30 4.37
N LEU A 132 -9.71 -3.27 3.51
CA LEU A 132 -10.44 -3.52 2.28
C LEU A 132 -11.43 -4.67 2.51
N GLU A 133 -12.71 -4.41 2.30
CA GLU A 133 -13.75 -5.45 2.28
C GLU A 133 -14.29 -5.59 0.86
N VAL A 134 -13.94 -6.70 0.20
CA VAL A 134 -14.42 -7.03 -1.13
C VAL A 134 -15.69 -7.86 -1.01
N THR A 135 -16.80 -7.26 -1.43
CA THR A 135 -18.12 -7.87 -1.31
C THR A 135 -18.74 -8.09 -2.67
N GLY A 136 -19.54 -9.14 -2.79
CA GLY A 136 -20.29 -9.38 -4.01
C GLY A 136 -20.74 -10.83 -4.15
N PRO A 137 -21.63 -11.07 -5.11
CA PRO A 137 -22.22 -12.36 -5.44
C PRO A 137 -21.20 -13.34 -6.02
N GLY A 138 -21.52 -14.64 -6.04
CA GLY A 138 -20.65 -15.68 -6.60
C GLY A 138 -20.29 -15.39 -8.06
N GLY A 139 -19.02 -15.58 -8.44
CA GLY A 139 -18.59 -15.38 -9.83
C GLY A 139 -18.37 -13.92 -10.28
N SER A 140 -18.44 -12.95 -9.35
CA SER A 140 -18.18 -11.53 -9.64
C SER A 140 -16.69 -11.19 -9.85
N GLY A 141 -15.77 -12.11 -9.54
CA GLY A 141 -14.32 -11.90 -9.74
C GLY A 141 -13.56 -11.47 -8.49
N LYS A 142 -14.15 -11.60 -7.29
CA LYS A 142 -13.48 -11.29 -6.01
C LYS A 142 -12.21 -12.11 -5.76
N SER A 143 -12.25 -13.40 -6.09
CA SER A 143 -11.07 -14.28 -5.97
C SER A 143 -9.95 -13.79 -6.90
N ILE A 144 -10.28 -13.33 -8.12
CA ILE A 144 -9.31 -12.74 -9.04
C ILE A 144 -8.73 -11.45 -8.43
N MET A 145 -9.53 -10.60 -7.78
CA MET A 145 -9.02 -9.42 -7.07
C MET A 145 -8.00 -9.80 -6.00
N ALA A 146 -8.31 -10.82 -5.20
CA ALA A 146 -7.43 -11.28 -4.13
C ALA A 146 -6.11 -11.87 -4.67
N GLU A 147 -6.17 -12.59 -5.79
CA GLU A 147 -4.96 -13.08 -6.46
C GLU A 147 -4.14 -11.95 -7.07
N ILE A 148 -4.77 -10.94 -7.68
CA ILE A 148 -4.08 -9.73 -8.16
C ILE A 148 -3.39 -9.02 -6.99
N ALA A 149 -4.08 -8.85 -5.86
CA ALA A 149 -3.49 -8.27 -4.65
C ALA A 149 -2.25 -9.04 -4.17
N THR A 150 -2.31 -10.38 -4.14
CA THR A 150 -1.15 -11.23 -3.81
C THR A 150 -0.02 -11.09 -4.82
N MET A 151 -0.32 -11.03 -6.13
CA MET A 151 0.71 -10.82 -7.15
C MET A 151 1.40 -9.47 -7.00
N LEU A 152 0.67 -8.41 -6.63
CA LEU A 152 1.22 -7.07 -6.48
C LEU A 152 2.23 -6.97 -5.32
N VAL A 153 1.95 -7.60 -4.17
CA VAL A 153 2.90 -7.62 -3.04
C VAL A 153 3.97 -8.69 -3.18
N GLY A 154 3.72 -9.71 -4.00
CA GLY A 154 4.52 -10.93 -4.09
C GLY A 154 4.06 -11.99 -3.08
N PRO A 155 4.05 -13.29 -3.45
CA PRO A 155 3.52 -14.37 -2.62
C PRO A 155 4.23 -14.48 -1.26
N ASP A 156 5.52 -14.19 -1.21
CA ASP A 156 6.33 -14.22 0.03
C ASP A 156 5.99 -13.08 1.01
N ASN A 157 5.26 -12.05 0.56
CA ASN A 157 4.84 -10.90 1.36
C ASN A 157 3.33 -10.90 1.67
N ALA A 158 2.62 -11.97 1.31
CA ALA A 158 1.21 -12.17 1.61
C ALA A 158 0.99 -13.38 2.53
N VAL A 159 0.04 -13.26 3.46
CA VAL A 159 -0.38 -14.36 4.34
C VAL A 159 -1.90 -14.46 4.39
N SER A 160 -2.42 -15.68 4.46
CA SER A 160 -3.84 -15.94 4.74
C SER A 160 -4.02 -16.20 6.23
N ALA A 161 -4.99 -15.54 6.84
CA ALA A 161 -5.31 -15.64 8.26
C ALA A 161 -6.83 -15.62 8.48
N THR A 162 -7.26 -15.93 9.71
CA THR A 162 -8.64 -15.71 10.15
C THR A 162 -8.72 -14.46 11.03
N ILE A 163 -9.93 -14.00 11.32
CA ILE A 163 -10.12 -12.89 12.26
C ILE A 163 -9.55 -13.24 13.65
N GLU A 164 -9.75 -14.48 14.11
CA GLU A 164 -9.22 -14.98 15.39
C GLU A 164 -7.70 -14.86 15.47
N THR A 165 -7.00 -15.12 14.35
CA THR A 165 -5.55 -14.95 14.28
C THR A 165 -5.11 -13.52 14.56
N LEU A 166 -5.91 -12.52 14.14
CA LEU A 166 -5.61 -11.11 14.36
C LEU A 166 -6.00 -10.63 15.75
N GLU A 167 -6.99 -11.26 16.37
CA GLU A 167 -7.46 -10.94 17.72
C GLU A 167 -6.61 -11.62 18.81
N SER A 168 -6.05 -12.79 18.54
CA SER A 168 -5.16 -13.51 19.46
C SER A 168 -3.74 -12.94 19.42
N SER A 169 -3.19 -12.54 20.57
CA SER A 169 -1.77 -12.11 20.68
C SER A 169 -0.79 -13.22 20.30
N ARG A 170 -1.18 -14.47 20.56
CA ARG A 170 -0.36 -15.65 20.29
C ARG A 170 -0.32 -16.00 18.81
N GLU A 171 -1.48 -15.99 18.16
CA GLU A 171 -1.58 -16.32 16.74
C GLU A 171 -1.10 -15.18 15.84
N ARG A 172 -1.17 -13.93 16.31
CA ARG A 172 -0.60 -12.75 15.63
C ARG A 172 0.86 -12.90 15.24
N ALA A 173 1.63 -13.72 15.95
CA ALA A 173 3.01 -14.02 15.60
C ALA A 173 3.16 -14.59 14.16
N SER A 174 2.12 -15.23 13.62
CA SER A 174 2.11 -15.82 12.27
C SER A 174 1.95 -14.80 11.14
N VAL A 175 1.45 -13.59 11.43
CA VAL A 175 1.20 -12.53 10.43
C VAL A 175 2.24 -11.41 10.45
N ILE A 176 3.28 -11.55 11.29
CA ILE A 176 4.40 -10.60 11.36
C ILE A 176 5.22 -10.65 10.07
N ASP A 177 5.81 -9.51 9.71
CA ASP A 177 6.65 -9.29 8.52
C ASP A 177 5.95 -9.39 7.15
N TYR A 178 4.65 -9.69 7.11
CA TYR A 178 3.85 -9.61 5.88
C TYR A 178 3.39 -8.17 5.59
N SER A 179 3.13 -7.88 4.30
CA SER A 179 2.57 -6.59 3.84
C SER A 179 1.10 -6.69 3.46
N LEU A 180 0.63 -7.90 3.14
CA LEU A 180 -0.79 -8.19 2.88
C LEU A 180 -1.27 -9.32 3.78
N ILE A 181 -2.35 -9.07 4.52
CA ILE A 181 -3.08 -10.09 5.27
C ILE A 181 -4.41 -10.33 4.56
N ARG A 182 -4.59 -11.54 4.03
CA ARG A 182 -5.82 -11.99 3.39
C ARG A 182 -6.69 -12.68 4.42
N LEU A 183 -7.95 -12.27 4.47
CA LEU A 183 -9.01 -12.95 5.23
C LEU A 183 -9.96 -13.58 4.21
N PRO A 184 -9.64 -14.80 3.70
CA PRO A 184 -10.53 -15.51 2.78
C PRO A 184 -11.77 -15.99 3.54
N ASP A 185 -12.94 -15.88 2.92
CA ASP A 185 -14.20 -16.52 3.34
C ASP A 185 -14.36 -16.68 4.85
N GLN A 186 -14.57 -15.54 5.53
CA GLN A 186 -14.81 -15.55 6.97
C GLN A 186 -16.24 -16.02 7.27
N GLU A 187 -16.37 -16.94 8.22
CA GLU A 187 -17.67 -17.23 8.84
C GLU A 187 -18.19 -15.99 9.58
N LYS A 188 -19.46 -16.02 10.01
CA LYS A 188 -20.01 -14.90 10.79
C LYS A 188 -19.24 -14.78 12.10
N TRP A 189 -18.33 -13.82 12.13
CA TRP A 189 -17.55 -13.50 13.32
C TRP A 189 -18.27 -12.46 14.18
N SER A 190 -18.15 -12.60 15.50
CA SER A 190 -18.64 -11.63 16.49
C SER A 190 -17.58 -11.39 17.56
N GLY A 191 -17.11 -10.14 17.63
CA GLY A 191 -16.20 -9.66 18.66
C GLY A 191 -16.03 -8.13 18.54
N ASP A 192 -15.17 -7.57 19.38
CA ASP A 192 -14.93 -6.11 19.44
C ASP A 192 -14.07 -5.59 18.27
N GLY A 193 -13.34 -6.50 17.61
CA GLY A 193 -12.44 -6.23 16.50
C GLY A 193 -11.22 -5.42 16.93
N ALA A 194 -10.81 -5.52 18.20
CA ALA A 194 -9.74 -4.71 18.77
C ALA A 194 -8.39 -4.97 18.09
N GLY A 195 -8.07 -6.22 17.78
CA GLY A 195 -6.87 -6.61 17.05
C GLY A 195 -6.85 -6.04 15.64
N ILE A 196 -7.93 -6.21 14.88
CA ILE A 196 -8.05 -5.66 13.51
C ILE A 196 -7.95 -4.13 13.53
N LYS A 197 -8.66 -3.47 14.45
CA LYS A 197 -8.63 -1.99 14.61
C LYS A 197 -7.23 -1.50 14.96
N ALA A 198 -6.53 -2.19 15.86
CA ALA A 198 -5.18 -1.79 16.23
C ALA A 198 -4.20 -1.93 15.05
N ILE A 199 -4.26 -3.04 14.30
CA ILE A 199 -3.39 -3.26 13.13
C ILE A 199 -3.67 -2.21 12.06
N THR A 200 -4.95 -2.02 11.71
CA THR A 200 -5.35 -1.08 10.65
C THR A 200 -5.16 0.38 11.08
N GLY A 201 -5.42 0.71 12.35
CA GLY A 201 -5.18 2.03 12.93
C GLY A 201 -3.69 2.39 13.07
N GLY A 202 -2.79 1.40 12.95
CA GLY A 202 -1.35 1.58 13.14
C GLY A 202 -0.90 1.58 14.61
N ASP A 203 -1.78 1.16 15.52
CA ASP A 203 -1.47 1.03 16.94
C ASP A 203 -0.55 -0.16 17.22
N ALA A 204 0.20 -0.07 18.33
CA ALA A 204 1.04 -1.18 18.78
C ALA A 204 0.17 -2.33 19.29
N VAL A 205 0.52 -3.56 18.91
CA VAL A 205 -0.16 -4.79 19.31
C VAL A 205 0.78 -5.70 20.09
N SER A 206 0.23 -6.43 21.06
CA SER A 206 0.95 -7.46 21.79
C SER A 206 1.07 -8.73 20.95
N VAL A 207 2.27 -9.28 20.88
CA VAL A 207 2.60 -10.54 20.21
C VAL A 207 3.25 -11.45 21.22
N ASP A 208 2.74 -12.67 21.34
CA ASP A 208 3.21 -13.70 22.28
C ASP A 208 3.62 -14.98 21.53
N PRO A 209 4.81 -15.00 20.91
CA PRO A 209 5.25 -16.16 20.15
C PRO A 209 5.54 -17.33 21.08
N LYS A 210 5.19 -18.54 20.62
CA LYS A 210 5.46 -19.77 21.36
C LYS A 210 6.95 -19.90 21.72
N TYR A 211 7.24 -20.13 23.01
CA TYR A 211 8.60 -20.30 23.55
C TYR A 211 9.50 -19.05 23.47
N LYS A 212 8.91 -17.85 23.40
CA LYS A 212 9.62 -16.57 23.47
C LYS A 212 8.87 -15.61 24.38
N ASP A 213 9.54 -14.57 24.83
CA ASP A 213 8.89 -13.51 25.60
C ASP A 213 7.93 -12.70 24.72
N ALA A 214 6.81 -12.29 25.32
CA ALA A 214 5.86 -11.41 24.67
C ALA A 214 6.46 -10.00 24.47
N TYR A 215 6.10 -9.36 23.37
CA TYR A 215 6.57 -8.02 23.03
C TYR A 215 5.49 -7.19 22.33
N LEU A 216 5.65 -5.87 22.37
CA LEU A 216 4.81 -4.93 21.64
C LEU A 216 5.46 -4.59 20.30
N THR A 217 4.67 -4.59 19.23
CA THR A 217 5.14 -4.21 17.89
C THR A 217 4.02 -3.61 17.06
N HIS A 218 4.37 -2.99 15.93
CA HIS A 218 3.40 -2.57 14.91
C HIS A 218 3.36 -3.62 13.79
N ILE A 219 2.18 -3.83 13.21
CA ILE A 219 1.99 -4.71 12.04
C ILE A 219 1.62 -3.83 10.84
N PRO A 220 2.61 -3.34 10.07
CA PRO A 220 2.39 -2.44 8.93
C PRO A 220 1.94 -3.21 7.68
N ALA A 221 0.71 -3.72 7.72
CA ALA A 221 0.11 -4.54 6.65
C ALA A 221 -1.27 -4.02 6.24
N VAL A 222 -1.58 -4.16 4.95
CA VAL A 222 -2.94 -3.96 4.43
C VAL A 222 -3.75 -5.22 4.67
N ILE A 223 -4.96 -5.08 5.21
CA ILE A 223 -5.89 -6.20 5.42
C ILE A 223 -6.91 -6.23 4.28
N LEU A 224 -7.03 -7.38 3.64
CA LEU A 224 -7.99 -7.65 2.57
C LEU A 224 -8.94 -8.78 2.99
N ALA A 225 -10.18 -8.42 3.27
CA ALA A 225 -11.26 -9.35 3.51
C ALA A 225 -12.03 -9.64 2.23
N VAL A 226 -12.17 -10.93 1.91
CA VAL A 226 -13.01 -11.40 0.80
C VAL A 226 -14.24 -12.02 1.41
N ASN A 227 -15.42 -11.55 0.99
CA ASN A 227 -16.73 -11.90 1.53
C ASN A 227 -17.07 -11.30 2.91
N LYS A 228 -18.36 -11.38 3.24
CA LYS A 228 -19.04 -10.54 4.22
C LYS A 228 -18.62 -10.89 5.65
N ILE A 229 -17.82 -10.04 6.29
CA ILE A 229 -17.57 -10.12 7.72
C ILE A 229 -18.84 -9.61 8.44
N THR A 230 -19.35 -10.38 9.41
CA THR A 230 -20.48 -9.95 10.23
C THR A 230 -20.02 -8.89 11.23
N ARG A 231 -20.85 -7.85 11.42
CA ARG A 231 -20.51 -6.57 12.07
C ARG A 231 -19.73 -6.74 13.39
N CYS A 232 -18.55 -6.13 13.50
CA CYS A 232 -17.97 -5.76 14.79
C CYS A 232 -18.81 -4.59 15.37
N ALA A 233 -19.21 -4.67 16.63
CA ALA A 233 -20.14 -3.71 17.23
C ALA A 233 -19.45 -2.37 17.58
N SER A 234 -19.50 -1.39 16.67
CA SER A 234 -19.71 0.04 16.94
C SER A 234 -19.88 0.82 15.61
N PRO A 235 -21.00 1.53 15.38
CA PRO A 235 -21.22 2.28 14.16
C PRO A 235 -20.68 3.70 14.32
N THR A 236 -19.44 3.97 13.89
CA THR A 236 -19.02 5.34 13.55
C THR A 236 -17.94 5.28 12.48
N ALA A 237 -18.06 6.10 11.43
CA ALA A 237 -17.20 6.20 10.25
C ALA A 237 -17.38 5.14 9.14
N ALA A 238 -18.61 4.91 8.68
CA ALA A 238 -18.84 4.54 7.28
C ALA A 238 -18.73 5.81 6.40
N GLY A 239 -17.52 6.33 6.25
CA GLY A 239 -17.24 7.39 5.29
C GLY A 239 -17.41 6.82 3.89
N ARG A 240 -18.46 7.24 3.17
CA ARG A 240 -18.42 7.20 1.70
C ARG A 240 -17.24 8.07 1.30
N LEU A 241 -16.15 7.45 0.82
CA LEU A 241 -15.12 8.17 0.10
C LEU A 241 -15.76 8.66 -1.21
N ALA A 242 -16.25 9.91 -1.19
CA ALA A 242 -16.17 10.74 -2.39
C ALA A 242 -14.67 10.98 -2.65
N PRO A 243 -14.21 10.93 -3.91
CA PRO A 243 -12.79 11.02 -4.21
C PRO A 243 -12.24 12.38 -3.74
N ALA A 244 -11.46 12.36 -2.66
CA ALA A 244 -10.45 13.37 -2.44
C ALA A 244 -9.41 13.15 -3.55
N GLY A 245 -9.29 14.12 -4.46
CA GLY A 245 -8.40 14.04 -5.61
C GLY A 245 -7.02 13.53 -5.20
N TYR A 246 -6.57 12.48 -5.88
CA TYR A 246 -5.20 12.00 -5.75
C TYR A 246 -4.23 13.17 -5.95
N PRO A 247 -3.19 13.33 -5.13
CA PRO A 247 -2.04 14.11 -5.57
C PRO A 247 -1.48 13.37 -6.78
N ALA A 248 -1.67 13.97 -7.96
CA ALA A 248 -1.04 13.49 -9.18
C ALA A 248 0.47 13.31 -8.91
N LEU A 249 1.03 12.18 -9.35
CA LEU A 249 2.46 12.05 -9.55
C LEU A 249 2.91 13.29 -10.36
N PRO A 250 4.05 13.94 -10.01
CA PRO A 250 4.44 15.17 -10.68
C PRO A 250 4.77 14.88 -12.15
N GLU A 251 3.77 15.06 -13.00
CA GLU A 251 3.94 15.19 -14.44
C GLU A 251 4.68 16.50 -14.67
N ASN A 252 5.99 16.40 -14.91
CA ASN A 252 6.79 17.50 -15.41
C ASN A 252 6.38 17.80 -16.86
N HIS A 253 5.29 18.53 -17.04
CA HIS A 253 4.97 19.21 -18.30
C HIS A 253 4.52 20.66 -18.06
N PRO A 254 4.98 21.61 -18.90
CA PRO A 254 4.94 23.03 -18.59
C PRO A 254 3.56 23.64 -18.83
N GLY A 255 3.01 24.28 -17.79
CA GLY A 255 2.28 25.54 -17.86
C GLY A 255 0.91 25.57 -18.56
N ARG A 256 -0.16 25.56 -17.76
CA ARG A 256 -1.31 26.48 -17.92
C ARG A 256 -1.89 26.82 -16.54
N ARG A 257 -1.75 28.07 -16.10
CA ARG A 257 -2.57 28.64 -15.02
C ARG A 257 -3.42 29.78 -15.54
N ALA A 258 -4.58 29.88 -14.89
CA ALA A 258 -5.72 30.74 -15.12
C ALA A 258 -5.39 32.23 -15.28
N ARG A 259 -6.19 32.92 -16.08
CA ARG A 259 -6.31 34.38 -16.07
C ARG A 259 -7.15 34.84 -14.85
N PRO A 260 -6.86 36.03 -14.28
CA PRO A 260 -7.54 36.56 -13.10
C PRO A 260 -8.86 37.29 -13.43
N ALA A 261 -9.62 37.52 -12.36
CA ALA A 261 -10.85 38.31 -12.30
C ALA A 261 -10.65 39.78 -12.70
N ALA A 262 -11.69 40.38 -13.25
CA ALA A 262 -11.87 41.82 -13.32
C ALA A 262 -13.26 42.16 -12.77
N GLU A 263 -13.28 43.12 -11.85
CA GLU A 263 -14.45 43.77 -11.26
C GLU A 263 -15.01 44.84 -12.23
N GLY A 264 -16.31 45.15 -12.12
CA GLY A 264 -16.88 46.39 -12.65
C GLY A 264 -18.32 46.34 -13.18
N GLU A 265 -19.26 46.60 -12.27
CA GLU A 265 -20.50 47.41 -12.42
C GLU A 265 -21.67 46.99 -13.35
N ASP A 266 -22.76 46.62 -12.66
CA ASP A 266 -24.11 47.22 -12.65
C ASP A 266 -24.84 47.54 -13.98
N THR A 267 -25.93 46.81 -14.23
CA THR A 267 -27.26 47.34 -14.58
C THR A 267 -28.28 46.19 -14.64
N GLY A 268 -29.46 46.40 -14.05
CA GLY A 268 -30.48 45.39 -13.82
C GLY A 268 -31.34 44.99 -15.02
N GLY A 269 -32.25 44.04 -14.80
CA GLY A 269 -33.37 43.77 -15.70
C GLY A 269 -33.71 42.29 -15.85
N ALA A 270 -34.92 41.93 -15.45
CA ALA A 270 -35.53 40.61 -15.53
C ALA A 270 -35.65 40.04 -16.95
N GLY A 271 -35.70 38.70 -17.09
CA GLY A 271 -36.26 38.08 -18.30
C GLY A 271 -35.78 36.65 -18.58
N ARG A 272 -36.72 35.71 -18.54
CA ARG A 272 -36.59 34.32 -19.01
C ARG A 272 -36.34 34.29 -20.53
N TYR A 273 -35.48 33.41 -21.04
CA TYR A 273 -35.70 32.49 -22.18
C TYR A 273 -34.38 31.81 -22.66
N CYS A 274 -34.41 30.48 -22.88
CA CYS A 274 -33.50 29.73 -23.77
C CYS A 274 -33.93 29.94 -25.23
N PRO A 275 -33.07 29.84 -26.29
CA PRO A 275 -32.73 28.53 -26.90
C PRO A 275 -31.34 28.53 -27.64
N PRO A 276 -31.02 27.73 -28.71
CA PRO A 276 -29.85 26.83 -28.68
C PRO A 276 -28.80 26.99 -29.83
N ALA A 277 -27.76 26.15 -29.74
CA ALA A 277 -26.94 25.54 -30.81
C ALA A 277 -25.82 26.33 -31.56
N ASP A 278 -24.66 25.65 -31.55
CA ASP A 278 -23.64 25.47 -32.61
C ASP A 278 -22.56 26.53 -32.98
N ALA A 279 -21.38 25.92 -33.20
CA ALA A 279 -20.31 26.25 -34.15
C ALA A 279 -18.99 26.86 -33.65
N ALA A 280 -17.94 26.11 -33.99
CA ALA A 280 -16.50 26.26 -33.85
C ALA A 280 -15.85 27.56 -34.38
N VAL A 281 -14.62 27.85 -33.92
CA VAL A 281 -13.35 28.00 -34.70
C VAL A 281 -12.32 28.87 -33.93
N GLN A 282 -11.05 28.42 -33.90
CA GLN A 282 -9.83 29.06 -33.33
C GLN A 282 -9.19 30.06 -34.34
N PRO A 283 -7.90 30.50 -34.24
CA PRO A 283 -7.03 31.02 -33.15
C PRO A 283 -6.36 32.38 -33.52
N ALA A 284 -5.62 33.04 -32.61
CA ALA A 284 -4.49 33.93 -33.00
C ALA A 284 -3.51 34.25 -31.84
N ALA A 285 -2.27 34.55 -32.24
CA ALA A 285 -1.01 34.55 -31.49
C ALA A 285 -0.65 35.85 -30.73
N GLY A 286 0.39 35.79 -29.87
CA GLY A 286 1.14 36.96 -29.38
C GLY A 286 1.88 36.78 -28.04
N ARG A 287 3.22 36.62 -28.09
CA ARG A 287 4.22 36.79 -26.99
C ARG A 287 4.57 38.30 -26.80
N PRO A 288 5.54 38.75 -25.96
CA PRO A 288 6.17 38.27 -24.71
C PRO A 288 6.31 39.36 -23.58
N ARG A 289 6.67 39.00 -22.34
CA ARG A 289 7.87 39.48 -21.58
C ARG A 289 7.84 39.07 -20.10
N ALA A 290 9.06 38.94 -19.55
CA ALA A 290 9.45 38.33 -18.29
C ALA A 290 9.41 39.27 -17.07
N ALA A 291 9.33 38.71 -15.86
CA ALA A 291 10.07 39.12 -14.65
C ALA A 291 9.83 38.14 -13.47
N SER A 292 10.80 38.10 -12.55
CA SER A 292 11.02 37.27 -11.35
C SER A 292 9.90 37.33 -10.28
N VAL A 293 9.82 36.51 -9.22
CA VAL A 293 10.63 36.41 -7.96
C VAL A 293 9.96 35.28 -7.12
N ALA A 294 10.59 34.18 -6.67
CA ALA A 294 11.31 33.89 -5.41
C ALA A 294 10.58 34.18 -4.06
N ALA A 295 10.70 33.22 -3.11
CA ALA A 295 10.41 33.30 -1.65
C ALA A 295 8.94 33.55 -1.26
N GLU A 296 8.30 33.06 -0.19
CA GLU A 296 8.58 32.48 1.13
C GLU A 296 7.31 31.65 1.50
N LEU A 297 7.29 30.67 2.40
CA LEU A 297 7.13 30.88 3.83
C LEU A 297 7.32 29.54 4.58
N ARG A 298 8.23 29.55 5.55
CA ARG A 298 8.30 28.62 6.68
C ARG A 298 7.60 29.24 7.89
N GLY A 299 7.05 28.40 8.75
CA GLY A 299 6.96 28.67 10.19
C GLY A 299 5.54 28.63 10.77
N GLY A 300 5.32 27.70 11.71
CA GLY A 300 4.12 27.65 12.54
C GLY A 300 4.00 26.34 13.32
N ASP A 301 4.58 26.32 14.52
CA ASP A 301 4.48 25.23 15.50
C ASP A 301 3.14 25.24 16.28
N ALA A 302 2.85 24.05 16.83
CA ALA A 302 2.19 23.79 18.13
C ALA A 302 0.74 23.24 18.19
N HIS A 303 0.69 22.09 18.88
CA HIS A 303 -0.33 21.62 19.84
C HIS A 303 -1.51 20.71 19.42
N GLN A 304 -1.40 19.47 19.94
CA GLN A 304 -2.44 18.55 20.42
C GLN A 304 -3.76 18.43 19.64
N ALA A 305 -3.83 17.37 18.82
CA ALA A 305 -5.08 16.64 18.59
C ALA A 305 -4.84 15.17 18.94
N ARG A 306 -5.43 14.71 20.06
CA ARG A 306 -5.63 13.27 20.31
C ARG A 306 -6.53 12.75 19.20
N ARG A 307 -5.95 12.12 18.17
CA ARG A 307 -6.70 11.42 17.13
C ARG A 307 -7.26 10.14 17.76
N ARG A 308 -8.58 9.97 17.72
CA ARG A 308 -9.20 8.66 17.99
C ARG A 308 -8.78 7.72 16.86
N SER A 309 -8.14 6.61 17.21
CA SER A 309 -7.72 5.55 16.29
C SER A 309 -8.90 4.64 15.95
N ASP A 310 -9.90 5.19 15.24
CA ASP A 310 -10.95 4.37 14.64
C ASP A 310 -10.55 4.06 13.19
N GLY A 311 -9.96 2.89 12.96
CA GLY A 311 -9.65 2.38 11.62
C GLY A 311 -10.91 2.30 10.76
N GLY A 312 -10.87 2.90 9.57
CA GLY A 312 -11.99 2.94 8.63
C GLY A 312 -12.14 1.68 7.80
N LEU A 313 -13.34 1.48 7.24
CA LEU A 313 -13.67 0.36 6.36
C LEU A 313 -13.97 0.85 4.94
N LEU A 314 -13.21 0.37 3.95
CA LEU A 314 -13.51 0.60 2.54
C LEU A 314 -14.20 -0.62 1.94
N ARG A 315 -15.49 -0.47 1.60
CA ARG A 315 -16.26 -1.51 0.91
C ARG A 315 -16.14 -1.40 -0.59
N LEU A 316 -15.75 -2.51 -1.21
CA LEU A 316 -15.59 -2.66 -2.65
C LEU A 316 -16.68 -3.61 -3.17
N PRO A 317 -17.84 -3.08 -3.60
CA PRO A 317 -18.90 -3.90 -4.19
C PRO A 317 -18.51 -4.31 -5.62
N VAL A 318 -18.37 -5.62 -5.84
CA VAL A 318 -18.10 -6.20 -7.15
C VAL A 318 -19.42 -6.63 -7.80
N CYS A 319 -19.64 -6.22 -9.05
CA CYS A 319 -20.92 -6.37 -9.75
C CYS A 319 -21.25 -7.81 -10.19
N ASP A 320 -22.56 -8.06 -10.33
CA ASP A 320 -23.17 -9.29 -10.85
C ASP A 320 -23.04 -9.45 -12.37
N ARG A 321 -23.31 -10.66 -12.86
CA ARG A 321 -23.50 -10.93 -14.30
C ARG A 321 -24.76 -10.27 -14.86
#